data_AF-A0A938M4P2-F1
#
_entry.id   AF-A0A938M4P2-F1
#
_cell.length_a   1.000
_cell.length_b   1.000
_cell.length_c   1.000
_cell.angle_alpha   90.00
_cell.angle_beta   90.00
_cell.angle_gamma   90.00
#
_symmetry.space_group_name_H-M   'P 1'
#
loop_
_entity.id
_entity.type
_entity.pdbx_description
1 polymer ?
#
loop_
_entity_poly.entity_id
_entity_poly.type
_entity_poly.pdbx_seq_one_letter_code
_entity_poly.pdbx_strand_id
1 'polypeptide(L)'
;MKTSRQDAPTVRVLGRASLLVLCLMVSPSCQVARTPEPATTGKPPELTALLPQGTQLMGLKPKAEPKLYDESNLYEYIDGAAEAYLAYGFQRLVSAR
;
A
#
# COMPACT_ATOMS: atom_id res chain seq x y z
N MET A 1 62.60 30.23 -26.80
CA MET A 1 61.80 31.39 -27.28
C MET A 1 60.48 31.39 -26.53
N LYS A 2 60.06 32.59 -26.04
CA LYS A 2 58.86 32.94 -25.22
C LYS A 2 58.87 32.36 -23.78
N THR A 3 59.24 33.09 -22.71
CA THR A 3 58.68 34.30 -22.04
C THR A 3 57.25 34.18 -21.51
N SER A 4 57.15 34.25 -20.18
CA SER A 4 56.26 35.16 -19.41
C SER A 4 54.81 34.75 -19.13
N ARG A 5 54.54 34.52 -17.83
CA ARG A 5 53.59 35.21 -16.91
C ARG A 5 53.16 34.21 -15.81
N GLN A 6 53.51 34.39 -14.52
CA GLN A 6 52.89 35.31 -13.52
C GLN A 6 51.36 35.27 -13.55
N ASP A 7 50.58 35.13 -12.49
CA ASP A 7 50.77 35.10 -11.04
C ASP A 7 49.41 34.61 -10.48
N ALA A 8 49.40 33.94 -9.33
CA ALA A 8 48.43 34.18 -8.25
C ALA A 8 48.59 33.12 -7.13
N PRO A 9 48.97 33.52 -5.91
CA PRO A 9 49.01 32.65 -4.75
C PRO A 9 47.65 32.67 -4.06
N THR A 10 47.03 31.53 -3.74
CA THR A 10 45.89 31.52 -2.82
C THR A 10 45.87 30.25 -1.98
N VAL A 11 46.43 30.44 -0.78
CA VAL A 11 46.01 29.87 0.51
C VAL A 11 46.16 28.36 0.68
N ARG A 12 47.25 28.00 1.35
CA ARG A 12 47.46 26.72 2.02
C ARG A 12 46.70 26.68 3.35
N VAL A 13 46.05 25.53 3.57
CA VAL A 13 45.91 24.80 4.86
C VAL A 13 45.10 25.46 5.97
N LEU A 14 43.93 24.89 6.27
CA LEU A 14 43.42 24.56 7.62
C LEU A 14 42.01 23.98 7.39
N GLY A 15 41.61 22.82 7.86
CA GLY A 15 41.92 22.13 9.10
C GLY A 15 40.60 21.45 9.46
N ARG A 16 40.57 20.12 9.45
CA ARG A 16 39.38 19.32 9.76
C ARG A 16 39.04 19.56 11.23
N ALA A 17 37.74 19.66 11.50
CA ALA A 17 37.08 19.77 12.81
C ALA A 17 36.62 21.20 13.18
N SER A 18 35.36 21.23 13.64
CA SER A 18 34.67 22.35 14.30
C SER A 18 33.78 23.23 13.41
N LEU A 19 32.55 22.77 13.16
CA LEU A 19 31.35 23.51 13.58
C LEU A 19 30.11 22.61 13.53
N LEU A 20 29.76 22.02 14.68
CA LEU A 20 28.36 21.81 15.04
C LEU A 20 27.64 23.17 14.99
N VAL A 21 26.35 23.18 14.67
CA VAL A 21 25.41 24.32 14.74
C VAL A 21 25.25 25.14 13.44
N LEU A 22 24.38 24.66 12.55
CA LEU A 22 23.36 25.50 11.90
C LEU A 22 22.16 24.58 11.53
N CYS A 23 21.39 24.18 12.53
CA CYS A 23 20.03 24.71 12.73
C CYS A 23 19.19 24.69 11.44
N LEU A 24 18.29 23.70 11.32
CA LEU A 24 16.89 23.92 11.70
C LEU A 24 16.22 25.01 10.84
N MET A 25 15.77 24.63 9.64
CA MET A 25 14.61 25.23 8.98
C MET A 25 13.82 24.07 8.38
N VAL A 26 13.03 23.37 9.19
CA VAL A 26 11.59 23.62 9.33
C VAL A 26 10.88 23.42 7.99
N SER A 27 10.37 22.21 7.80
CA SER A 27 9.19 21.99 6.97
C SER A 27 8.25 21.10 7.76
N PRO A 28 7.21 21.68 8.40
CA PRO A 28 6.15 20.91 9.02
C PRO A 28 5.28 20.38 7.88
N SER A 29 5.61 19.21 7.35
CA SER A 29 4.67 18.52 6.47
C SER A 29 3.51 18.05 7.35
N CYS A 30 2.36 18.71 7.16
CA CYS A 30 1.06 18.42 7.75
C CYS A 30 0.85 16.91 7.91
N GLN A 31 0.98 16.40 9.14
CA GLN A 31 0.38 15.11 9.47
C GLN A 31 -1.12 15.36 9.61
N VAL A 32 -1.84 15.16 8.50
CA VAL A 32 -3.26 14.83 8.53
C VAL A 32 -3.37 13.55 9.34
N ALA A 33 -3.70 13.70 10.63
CA ALA A 33 -4.12 12.59 11.46
C ALA A 33 -5.43 12.07 10.86
N ARG A 34 -5.34 11.04 10.02
CA ARG A 34 -6.48 10.19 9.72
C ARG A 34 -6.81 9.48 11.03
N THR A 35 -7.73 10.04 11.80
CA THR A 35 -8.52 9.23 12.73
C THR A 35 -9.01 8.03 11.93
N PRO A 36 -8.80 6.78 12.40
CA PRO A 36 -9.47 5.65 11.82
C PRO A 36 -10.96 5.97 11.95
N GLU A 37 -11.63 6.26 10.82
CA GLU A 37 -13.09 6.19 10.83
C GLU A 37 -13.42 4.79 11.35
N PRO A 38 -14.32 4.67 12.35
CA PRO A 38 -14.81 3.37 12.71
C PRO A 38 -15.36 2.77 11.43
N ALA A 39 -14.75 1.66 10.98
CA ALA A 39 -15.26 0.88 9.89
C ALA A 39 -16.75 0.74 10.16
N THR A 40 -17.57 1.35 9.30
CA THR A 40 -19.01 1.31 9.48
C THR A 40 -19.37 -0.15 9.28
N THR A 41 -19.49 -0.90 10.38
CA THR A 41 -20.04 -2.24 10.44
C THR A 41 -21.55 -2.15 10.21
N GLY A 42 -21.96 -1.46 9.14
CA GLY A 42 -23.25 -1.68 8.54
C GLY A 42 -23.17 -3.07 7.97
N LYS A 43 -23.65 -4.07 8.73
CA LYS A 43 -23.64 -5.49 8.36
C LYS A 43 -24.05 -5.58 6.89
N PRO A 44 -23.10 -5.79 5.98
CA PRO A 44 -23.43 -5.83 4.57
C PRO A 44 -24.39 -7.00 4.36
N PRO A 45 -25.25 -6.97 3.32
CA PRO A 45 -26.02 -8.16 2.97
C PRO A 45 -25.08 -9.36 3.01
N GLU A 46 -25.47 -10.39 3.77
CA GLU A 46 -24.67 -11.62 3.85
C GLU A 46 -24.44 -12.07 2.41
N LEU A 47 -23.21 -12.01 1.93
CA LEU A 47 -22.89 -12.30 0.52
C LEU A 47 -23.41 -13.68 0.10
N THR A 48 -23.50 -14.60 1.07
CA THR A 48 -24.13 -15.92 0.97
C THR A 48 -25.56 -15.88 0.43
N ALA A 49 -26.34 -14.84 0.75
CA ALA A 49 -27.71 -14.69 0.27
C ALA A 49 -27.81 -14.40 -1.24
N LEU A 50 -26.70 -13.96 -1.86
CA LEU A 50 -26.62 -13.71 -3.31
C LEU A 50 -26.39 -15.00 -4.12
N LEU A 51 -26.07 -16.11 -3.45
CA LEU A 51 -25.87 -17.38 -4.13
C LEU A 51 -27.21 -17.96 -4.59
N PRO A 52 -27.24 -18.66 -5.74
CA PRO A 52 -28.44 -19.33 -6.20
C PRO A 52 -28.96 -20.32 -5.17
N GLN A 53 -30.27 -20.29 -4.89
CA GLN A 53 -30.89 -21.14 -3.88
C GLN A 53 -31.81 -22.18 -4.51
N GLY A 54 -31.84 -23.38 -3.91
CA GLY A 54 -32.84 -24.42 -4.18
C GLY A 54 -33.01 -24.74 -5.67
N THR A 55 -34.15 -24.35 -6.23
CA THR A 55 -34.57 -24.68 -7.60
C THR A 55 -33.76 -23.96 -8.69
N GLN A 56 -33.05 -22.86 -8.37
CA GLN A 56 -32.21 -22.14 -9.33
C GLN A 56 -30.99 -22.94 -9.76
N LEU A 57 -30.59 -23.96 -9.01
CA LEU A 57 -29.40 -24.75 -9.29
C LEU A 57 -29.61 -25.78 -10.42
N MET A 58 -30.80 -25.92 -11.03
CA MET A 58 -31.06 -26.76 -12.21
C MET A 58 -30.44 -28.18 -12.16
N GLY A 59 -30.43 -28.82 -10.98
CA GLY A 59 -29.84 -30.15 -10.78
C GLY A 59 -28.36 -30.17 -10.39
N LEU A 60 -27.70 -29.02 -10.34
CA LEU A 60 -26.40 -28.84 -9.69
C LEU A 60 -26.55 -29.00 -8.18
N LYS A 61 -25.73 -29.88 -7.59
CA LYS A 61 -25.63 -30.03 -6.13
C LYS A 61 -24.33 -29.39 -5.65
N PRO A 62 -24.38 -28.51 -4.63
CA PRO A 62 -23.17 -28.00 -4.01
C PRO A 62 -22.30 -29.17 -3.52
N LYS A 63 -21.02 -29.14 -3.86
CA LYS A 63 -20.01 -30.06 -3.33
C LYS A 63 -19.50 -29.61 -1.97
N ALA A 64 -19.57 -28.31 -1.67
CA ALA A 64 -19.13 -27.76 -0.40
C ALA A 64 -19.99 -26.56 0.04
N GLU A 65 -19.86 -26.21 1.32
CA GLU A 65 -20.40 -24.94 1.83
C GLU A 65 -19.70 -23.74 1.15
N PRO A 66 -20.43 -22.62 0.97
CA PRO A 66 -19.83 -21.41 0.44
C PRO A 66 -18.65 -20.93 1.29
N LYS A 67 -17.57 -20.50 0.64
CA LYS A 67 -16.41 -19.90 1.30
C LYS A 67 -16.38 -18.40 1.05
N LEU A 68 -16.14 -17.64 2.13
CA LEU A 68 -15.95 -16.20 2.10
C LEU A 68 -14.47 -15.87 2.04
N TYR A 69 -14.14 -14.88 1.23
CA TYR A 69 -12.81 -14.33 1.11
C TYR A 69 -12.85 -12.81 1.29
N ASP A 70 -11.84 -12.29 1.96
CA ASP A 70 -11.58 -10.88 2.18
C ASP A 70 -10.13 -10.56 1.81
N GLU A 71 -9.70 -9.33 2.07
CA GLU A 71 -8.34 -8.87 1.75
C GLU A 71 -7.25 -9.74 2.40
N SER A 72 -7.54 -10.40 3.52
CA SER A 72 -6.57 -11.18 4.30
C SER A 72 -6.36 -12.61 3.82
N ASN A 73 -7.25 -13.13 2.96
CA ASN A 73 -7.20 -14.53 2.51
C ASN A 73 -7.55 -14.73 1.01
N LEU A 74 -7.68 -13.66 0.22
CA LEU A 74 -7.99 -13.76 -1.22
C LEU A 74 -6.96 -14.62 -2.00
N TYR A 75 -5.71 -14.64 -1.57
CA TYR A 75 -4.66 -15.49 -2.16
C TYR A 75 -4.95 -17.00 -2.04
N GLU A 76 -5.79 -17.43 -1.10
CA GLU A 76 -6.22 -18.82 -1.01
C GLU A 76 -7.23 -19.20 -2.11
N TYR A 77 -7.84 -18.19 -2.74
CA TYR A 77 -8.82 -18.38 -3.81
C TYR A 77 -8.20 -18.21 -5.20
N ILE A 78 -7.26 -17.27 -5.36
CA ILE A 78 -6.69 -16.88 -6.65
C ILE A 78 -5.16 -16.91 -6.57
N ASP A 79 -4.54 -17.85 -7.28
CA ASP A 79 -3.08 -18.01 -7.32
C ASP A 79 -2.42 -16.86 -8.11
N GLY A 80 -1.72 -15.97 -7.40
CA GLY A 80 -0.83 -14.93 -7.95
C GLY A 80 -1.51 -13.75 -8.66
N ALA A 81 -2.85 -13.74 -8.73
CA ALA A 81 -3.62 -12.62 -9.26
C ALA A 81 -4.30 -11.78 -8.16
N ALA A 82 -4.26 -12.23 -6.90
CA ALA A 82 -4.90 -11.53 -5.78
C ALA A 82 -4.42 -10.08 -5.62
N GLU A 83 -3.11 -9.84 -5.81
CA GLU A 83 -2.46 -8.53 -5.68
C GLU A 83 -3.10 -7.46 -6.56
N ALA A 84 -3.50 -7.82 -7.78
CA ALA A 84 -4.17 -6.89 -8.68
C ALA A 84 -5.53 -6.46 -8.10
N TYR A 85 -6.34 -7.41 -7.63
CA TYR A 85 -7.65 -7.10 -7.04
C TYR A 85 -7.52 -6.24 -5.78
N LEU A 86 -6.56 -6.56 -4.91
CA LEU A 86 -6.27 -5.78 -3.71
C LEU A 86 -5.85 -4.34 -4.07
N ALA A 87 -5.00 -4.16 -5.08
CA ALA A 87 -4.58 -2.84 -5.55
C ALA A 87 -5.73 -1.97 -6.07
N TYR A 88 -6.83 -2.59 -6.54
CA TYR A 88 -8.04 -1.89 -7.00
C TYR A 88 -9.15 -1.81 -5.95
N GLY A 89 -8.86 -2.09 -4.68
CA GLY A 89 -9.82 -1.91 -3.58
C GLY A 89 -10.85 -3.04 -3.47
N PHE A 90 -10.42 -4.28 -3.72
CA PHE A 90 -11.21 -5.47 -3.39
C PHE A 90 -11.73 -5.41 -1.95
N GLN A 91 -13.00 -5.78 -1.75
CA GLN A 91 -13.60 -5.84 -0.42
C GLN A 91 -13.78 -7.29 0.02
N ARG A 92 -14.71 -8.01 -0.61
CA ARG A 92 -15.09 -9.37 -0.24
C ARG A 92 -15.62 -10.16 -1.43
N LEU A 93 -15.48 -11.48 -1.37
CA LEU A 93 -15.98 -12.44 -2.35
C LEU A 93 -16.62 -13.62 -1.64
N VAL A 94 -17.68 -14.18 -2.23
CA VAL A 94 -18.24 -15.47 -1.84
C VAL A 94 -18.12 -16.43 -3.03
N SER A 95 -17.71 -17.66 -2.76
CA SER A 95 -17.62 -18.72 -3.78
C SER A 95 -18.37 -19.96 -3.31
N ALA A 96 -19.11 -20.60 -4.23
CA ALA A 96 -19.80 -21.86 -4.03
C ALA A 96 -19.39 -22.85 -5.13
N ARG A 97 -19.28 -24.13 -4.80
CA ARG A 97 -18.79 -25.20 -5.67
C ARG A 97 -19.55 -26.49 -5.46
#